data_AF-X1IGP1-F1
#
_entry.id   AF-X1IGP1-F1
#
_cell.length_a   1.000
_cell.length_b   1.000
_cell.length_c   1.000
_cell.angle_alpha   90.00
_cell.angle_beta   90.00
_cell.angle_gamma   90.00
#
_symmetry.space_group_name_H-M   'P 1'
#
loop_
_entity.id
_entity.type
_entity.pdbx_description
1 polymer ?
#
loop_
_entity_poly.entity_id
_entity_poly.type
_entity_poly.pdbx_seq_one_letter_code
_entity_poly.pdbx_strand_id
1 'polypeptide(L)'
;EIKNALKVPHQQENNKGEIQKPHETKIKLLICEGTHIHKGAIESENNVEQNLEQLFIKHPFDFLLVKFDRLDWDRFRTFSSIAKKFGWKFIITEKDAYFYYLLNKDEIYETMKNPNITADDHILILTIGPVKYRWQEKIRQAIYKEEKGHRLIDFNDLKELDSG
;
A
#
# COMPACT_ATOMS: atom_id res chain seq x y z
N GLU A 1 5.00 -7.94 -24.29
CA GLU A 1 3.80 -8.51 -23.65
C GLU A 1 4.13 -9.92 -23.17
N ILE A 2 4.25 -10.13 -21.85
CA ILE A 2 4.37 -11.48 -21.29
C ILE A 2 3.31 -11.57 -20.19
N LYS A 3 2.11 -12.00 -20.59
CA LYS A 3 1.03 -12.38 -19.68
C LYS A 3 1.34 -13.77 -19.13
N ASN A 4 2.13 -13.84 -18.06
CA ASN A 4 2.20 -15.08 -17.26
C ASN A 4 1.06 -15.06 -16.23
N ALA A 5 -0.14 -15.39 -16.71
CA ALA A 5 -1.20 -15.84 -15.85
C ALA A 5 -0.77 -17.17 -15.21
N LEU A 6 -0.58 -17.17 -13.89
CA LEU A 6 -0.53 -18.39 -13.08
C LEU A 6 -1.91 -19.07 -13.20
N LYS A 7 -2.06 -19.91 -14.23
CA LYS A 7 -3.15 -20.90 -14.29
C LYS A 7 -2.87 -21.93 -13.19
N VAL A 8 -3.68 -21.90 -12.13
CA VAL A 8 -3.84 -23.06 -11.26
C VAL A 8 -4.40 -24.19 -12.14
N PRO A 9 -3.73 -25.36 -12.27
CA PRO A 9 -4.25 -26.43 -13.10
C PRO A 9 -5.53 -26.96 -12.46
N HIS A 10 -6.66 -26.79 -13.14
CA HIS A 10 -7.85 -27.59 -12.84
C HIS A 10 -7.48 -29.06 -13.04
N GLN A 11 -7.72 -29.86 -12.00
CA GLN A 11 -7.56 -31.31 -12.04
C GLN A 11 -8.43 -31.85 -13.18
N GLN A 12 -7.80 -32.41 -14.22
CA GLN A 12 -8.50 -33.21 -15.22
C GLN A 12 -8.52 -34.65 -14.73
N GLU A 13 -9.69 -35.08 -14.26
CA GLU A 13 -9.96 -36.50 -14.00
C GLU A 13 -10.10 -37.24 -15.34
N ASN A 14 -9.30 -38.27 -15.54
CA ASN A 14 -9.60 -39.29 -16.55
C ASN A 14 -10.56 -40.33 -15.95
N ASN A 15 -11.33 -41.01 -16.82
CA ASN A 15 -12.38 -42.00 -16.54
C ASN A 15 -11.97 -43.26 -15.73
N LYS A 16 -10.84 -43.23 -15.01
CA LYS A 16 -10.33 -44.31 -14.15
C LYS A 16 -9.93 -43.85 -12.73
N GLY A 17 -10.18 -42.60 -12.34
CA GLY A 17 -10.01 -42.15 -10.94
C GLY A 17 -8.57 -42.07 -10.42
N GLU A 18 -7.55 -42.11 -11.29
CA GLU A 18 -6.15 -41.94 -10.89
C GLU A 18 -5.75 -40.46 -10.95
N ILE A 19 -5.39 -39.89 -9.80
CA ILE A 19 -4.84 -38.54 -9.67
C ILE A 19 -3.42 -38.56 -10.21
N GLN A 20 -3.21 -38.01 -11.41
CA GLN A 20 -1.85 -37.78 -11.92
C GLN A 20 -1.16 -36.72 -11.05
N LYS A 21 -0.09 -37.10 -10.36
CA LYS A 21 0.77 -36.14 -9.67
C LYS A 21 1.36 -35.18 -10.72
N PRO A 22 1.27 -33.85 -10.53
CA PRO A 22 1.87 -32.91 -11.46
C PRO A 22 3.37 -33.20 -11.57
N HIS A 23 3.87 -33.24 -12.81
CA HIS A 23 5.28 -33.47 -13.11
C HIS A 23 6.14 -32.45 -12.35
N GLU A 24 6.90 -32.90 -11.34
CA GLU A 24 7.85 -32.06 -10.61
C GLU A 24 8.86 -31.50 -11.59
N THR A 25 8.77 -30.19 -11.84
CA THR A 25 9.66 -29.50 -12.77
C THR A 25 11.00 -29.31 -12.07
N LYS A 26 12.05 -29.99 -12.53
CA LYS A 26 13.39 -29.90 -11.95
C LYS A 26 13.97 -28.49 -12.16
N ILE A 27 14.00 -27.68 -11.10
CA ILE A 27 14.63 -26.35 -11.09
C ILE A 27 16.15 -26.52 -11.24
N LYS A 28 16.74 -25.94 -12.29
CA LYS A 28 18.20 -26.00 -12.57
C LYS A 28 18.99 -24.85 -11.94
N LEU A 29 18.34 -23.71 -11.72
CA LEU A 29 18.94 -22.49 -11.18
C LEU A 29 17.90 -21.73 -10.36
N LEU A 30 18.27 -21.29 -9.16
CA LEU A 30 17.48 -20.41 -8.31
C LEU A 30 18.24 -19.08 -8.18
N ILE A 31 17.58 -17.98 -8.57
CA ILE A 31 18.03 -16.63 -8.23
C ILE A 31 17.11 -16.16 -7.11
N CYS A 32 17.68 -15.94 -5.93
CA CYS A 32 16.94 -15.52 -4.74
C CYS A 32 17.51 -14.24 -4.14
N GLU A 33 16.68 -13.58 -3.35
CA GLU A 33 17.08 -12.41 -2.57
C GLU A 33 17.99 -12.86 -1.41
N GLY A 34 19.14 -12.19 -1.26
CA GLY A 34 20.18 -12.59 -0.31
C GLY A 34 20.47 -11.57 0.80
N THR A 35 19.68 -10.50 0.90
CA THR A 35 20.01 -9.33 1.74
C THR A 35 20.03 -9.66 3.24
N HIS A 36 19.25 -10.66 3.66
CA HIS A 36 19.03 -10.98 5.07
C HIS A 36 19.34 -12.43 5.47
N ILE A 37 20.16 -13.16 4.70
CA ILE A 37 20.51 -14.56 4.97
C ILE A 37 21.09 -14.79 6.39
N HIS A 38 21.73 -13.77 6.97
CA HIS A 38 22.36 -13.84 8.29
C HIS A 38 21.41 -13.46 9.45
N LYS A 39 20.22 -12.93 9.18
CA LYS A 39 19.27 -12.55 10.24
C LYS A 39 18.36 -13.72 10.56
N GLY A 40 18.63 -14.40 11.68
CA GLY A 40 17.87 -15.56 12.15
C GLY A 40 16.44 -15.27 12.66
N ALA A 41 15.95 -14.04 12.49
CA ALA A 41 14.61 -13.63 12.86
C ALA A 41 13.86 -13.14 11.63
N ILE A 42 12.89 -13.93 11.18
CA ILE A 42 11.87 -13.48 10.23
C ILE A 42 10.80 -12.80 11.08
N GLU A 43 10.89 -11.48 11.22
CA GLU A 43 9.75 -10.72 11.74
C GLU A 43 8.68 -10.68 10.66
N SER A 44 7.50 -11.20 10.98
CA SER A 44 6.37 -11.15 10.06
C SER A 44 5.72 -9.78 10.10
N GLU A 45 5.12 -9.38 8.97
CA GLU A 45 4.33 -8.15 8.87
C GLU A 45 3.20 -8.07 9.89
N ASN A 46 2.62 -9.23 10.20
CA ASN A 46 1.59 -9.35 11.22
C ASN A 46 2.12 -9.00 12.62
N ASN A 47 3.38 -9.34 12.94
CA ASN A 47 3.97 -8.96 14.23
C ASN A 47 4.19 -7.44 14.31
N VAL A 48 4.58 -6.81 13.20
CA VAL A 48 4.74 -5.35 13.13
C VAL A 48 3.40 -4.65 13.35
N GLU A 49 2.34 -5.08 12.67
CA GLU A 49 1.00 -4.53 12.83
C GLU A 49 0.52 -4.68 14.28
N GLN A 50 0.64 -5.87 14.88
CA GLN A 50 0.23 -6.12 16.28
C GLN A 50 0.99 -5.25 17.29
N ASN A 51 2.31 -5.09 17.11
CA ASN A 51 3.13 -4.26 17.99
C ASN A 51 2.73 -2.79 17.90
N LEU A 52 2.45 -2.30 16.68
CA LEU A 52 1.94 -0.94 16.48
C LEU A 52 0.56 -0.78 17.13
N GLU A 53 -0.38 -1.70 16.92
CA GLU A 53 -1.70 -1.61 17.57
C GLU A 53 -1.60 -1.53 19.10
N GLN A 54 -0.75 -2.35 19.72
CA GLN A 54 -0.52 -2.32 21.16
C GLN A 54 0.06 -0.98 21.63
N LEU A 55 0.96 -0.38 20.86
CA LEU A 55 1.53 0.93 21.16
C LEU A 55 0.45 2.01 21.15
N PHE A 56 -0.45 1.99 20.16
CA PHE A 56 -1.50 2.99 19.99
C PHE A 56 -2.58 2.87 21.07
N ILE A 57 -2.91 1.65 21.51
CA ILE A 57 -3.87 1.44 22.60
C ILE A 57 -3.34 1.96 23.93
N LYS A 58 -2.04 1.75 24.19
CA LYS A 58 -1.42 2.09 25.49
C LYS A 58 -1.13 3.58 25.65
N HIS A 59 -1.00 4.30 24.54
CA HIS A 59 -0.59 5.69 24.54
C HIS A 59 -1.55 6.50 23.66
N PRO A 60 -2.48 7.26 24.25
CA PRO A 60 -3.29 8.19 23.49
C PRO A 60 -2.38 9.32 23.00
N PHE A 61 -2.05 9.30 21.71
CA PHE A 61 -1.32 10.39 21.06
C PHE A 61 -2.31 11.24 20.26
N ASP A 62 -2.10 12.56 20.24
CA ASP A 62 -2.88 13.47 19.40
C ASP A 62 -2.50 13.36 17.91
N PHE A 63 -1.23 13.03 17.64
CA PHE A 63 -0.72 12.76 16.30
C PHE A 63 0.49 11.83 16.35
N LEU A 64 0.79 11.21 15.21
CA LEU A 64 1.97 10.37 15.02
C LEU A 64 2.67 10.76 13.71
N LEU A 65 3.99 10.94 13.79
CA LEU A 65 4.83 11.08 12.63
C LEU A 65 5.50 9.74 12.32
N VAL A 66 5.18 9.17 11.18
CA VAL A 66 5.76 7.90 10.72
C VAL A 66 6.68 8.14 9.53
N LYS A 67 7.80 7.41 9.50
CA LYS A 67 8.77 7.45 8.40
C LYS A 67 8.93 6.06 7.83
N PHE A 68 8.74 5.93 6.52
CA PHE A 68 8.98 4.72 5.75
C PHE A 68 9.35 5.10 4.32
N ASP A 69 9.95 4.17 3.58
CA ASP A 69 10.32 4.40 2.19
C ASP A 69 9.09 4.37 1.29
N ARG A 70 9.02 5.26 0.29
CA ARG A 70 7.89 5.30 -0.68
C ARG A 70 7.63 3.92 -1.33
N LEU A 71 8.70 3.18 -1.60
CA LEU A 71 8.64 1.88 -2.25
C LEU A 71 8.17 0.77 -1.31
N ASP A 72 8.14 1.02 -0.01
CA ASP A 72 7.68 0.08 1.01
C ASP A 72 6.14 0.10 1.08
N TRP A 73 5.54 -0.65 0.16
CA TRP A 73 4.10 -0.78 0.03
C TRP A 73 3.46 -1.43 1.27
N ASP A 74 4.15 -2.37 1.90
CA ASP A 74 3.63 -3.06 3.07
C ASP A 74 3.55 -2.11 4.27
N ARG A 75 4.57 -1.26 4.50
CA ARG A 75 4.49 -0.17 5.49
C ARG A 75 3.34 0.80 5.22
N PHE A 76 3.16 1.22 3.96
CA PHE A 76 2.02 2.07 3.59
C PHE A 76 0.68 1.40 3.93
N ARG A 77 0.53 0.11 3.59
CA ARG A 77 -0.68 -0.67 3.91
C ARG A 77 -0.90 -0.76 5.41
N THR A 78 0.12 -1.09 6.20
CA THR A 78 0.02 -1.23 7.66
C THR A 78 -0.42 0.08 8.31
N PHE A 79 0.23 1.21 8.02
CA PHE A 79 -0.15 2.48 8.63
C PHE A 79 -1.54 2.97 8.21
N SER A 80 -1.92 2.73 6.94
CA SER A 80 -3.26 3.05 6.46
C SER A 80 -4.33 2.18 7.15
N SER A 81 -4.07 0.87 7.34
CA SER A 81 -4.94 -0.06 8.07
C SER A 81 -5.17 0.41 9.51
N ILE A 82 -4.07 0.72 10.21
CA ILE A 82 -4.11 1.21 11.60
C ILE A 82 -4.89 2.53 11.68
N ALA A 83 -4.59 3.50 10.81
CA ALA A 83 -5.30 4.77 10.80
C ALA A 83 -6.82 4.57 10.62
N LYS A 84 -7.21 3.71 9.67
CA LYS A 84 -8.62 3.36 9.44
C LYS A 84 -9.26 2.70 10.67
N LYS A 85 -8.54 1.76 11.31
CA LYS A 85 -9.01 1.03 12.50
C LYS A 85 -9.27 1.95 13.69
N PHE A 86 -8.41 2.95 13.92
CA PHE A 86 -8.53 3.88 15.03
C PHE A 86 -9.31 5.16 14.67
N GLY A 87 -9.84 5.27 13.45
CA GLY A 87 -10.60 6.45 13.01
C GLY A 87 -9.74 7.69 12.75
N TRP A 88 -8.44 7.51 12.55
CA TRP A 88 -7.49 8.58 12.31
C TRP A 88 -7.42 8.95 10.84
N LYS A 89 -7.00 10.20 10.59
CA LYS A 89 -6.62 10.65 9.25
C LYS A 89 -5.15 10.32 9.01
N PHE A 90 -4.87 9.73 7.85
CA PHE A 90 -3.51 9.39 7.42
C PHE A 90 -3.07 10.36 6.32
N ILE A 91 -2.18 11.29 6.67
CA ILE A 91 -1.70 12.33 5.76
C ILE A 91 -0.45 11.83 5.04
N ILE A 92 -0.47 11.87 3.71
CA ILE A 92 0.68 11.55 2.84
C ILE A 92 1.00 12.71 1.91
N THR A 93 2.22 12.73 1.34
CA THR A 93 2.59 13.76 0.38
C THR A 93 1.89 13.55 -0.97
N GLU A 94 1.69 14.63 -1.73
CA GLU A 94 1.16 14.56 -3.11
C GLU A 94 1.96 13.61 -4.01
N LYS A 95 3.28 13.54 -3.82
CA LYS A 95 4.16 12.66 -4.60
C LYS A 95 3.93 11.18 -4.29
N ASP A 96 3.76 10.84 -3.02
CA ASP A 96 3.49 9.46 -2.59
C ASP A 96 2.08 9.05 -3.02
N ALA A 97 1.10 9.94 -2.88
CA ALA A 97 -0.26 9.73 -3.37
C ALA A 97 -0.28 9.42 -4.88
N TYR A 98 0.48 10.17 -5.70
CA TYR A 98 0.58 9.88 -7.12
C TYR A 98 1.21 8.51 -7.39
N PHE A 99 2.27 8.14 -6.67
CA PHE A 99 2.91 6.84 -6.81
C PHE A 99 1.95 5.68 -6.49
N TYR A 100 1.28 5.75 -5.34
CA TYR A 100 0.31 4.73 -4.93
C TYR A 100 -0.93 4.68 -5.82
N TYR A 101 -1.36 5.82 -6.36
CA TYR A 101 -2.42 5.88 -7.36
C TYR A 101 -2.07 5.12 -8.64
N LEU A 102 -0.81 5.16 -9.07
CA LEU A 102 -0.35 4.35 -10.21
C LEU A 102 -0.36 2.86 -9.87
N LEU A 103 0.04 2.48 -8.65
CA LEU A 103 -0.03 1.09 -8.20
C LEU A 103 -1.48 0.58 -8.13
N ASN A 104 -2.42 1.39 -7.63
CA ASN A 104 -3.83 1.03 -7.58
C ASN A 104 -4.45 0.79 -8.96
N LYS A 105 -3.88 1.40 -10.00
CA LYS A 105 -4.33 1.25 -11.39
C LYS A 105 -3.74 0.02 -12.08
N ASP A 106 -2.64 -0.51 -11.56
CA ASP A 106 -2.00 -1.66 -12.17
C ASP A 106 -2.81 -2.93 -11.85
N GLU A 107 -3.32 -3.60 -12.88
CA GLU A 107 -4.19 -4.78 -12.74
C GLU A 107 -3.42 -6.04 -12.37
N ILE A 108 -2.08 -6.00 -12.36
CA ILE A 108 -1.25 -7.19 -12.18
C ILE A 108 -1.41 -7.79 -10.77
N TYR A 109 -1.62 -6.96 -9.75
CA TYR A 109 -1.67 -7.42 -8.35
C TYR A 109 -2.87 -6.86 -7.60
N GLU A 110 -3.85 -7.72 -7.30
CA GLU A 110 -5.06 -7.35 -6.54
C GLU A 110 -4.73 -6.72 -5.18
N THR A 111 -3.63 -7.16 -4.56
CA THR A 111 -3.12 -6.67 -3.27
C THR A 111 -2.60 -5.23 -3.32
N MET A 112 -2.41 -4.66 -4.51
CA MET A 112 -2.03 -3.26 -4.72
C MET A 112 -3.23 -2.33 -4.89
N LYS A 113 -4.46 -2.84 -4.88
CA LYS A 113 -5.69 -2.01 -4.94
C LYS A 113 -6.13 -1.48 -3.57
N ASN A 114 -5.58 -2.03 -2.49
CA ASN A 114 -5.91 -1.68 -1.11
C ASN A 114 -4.62 -1.46 -0.30
N PRO A 115 -4.38 -0.26 0.26
CA PRO A 115 -5.26 0.92 0.31
C PRO A 115 -5.44 1.60 -1.05
N ASN A 116 -6.60 2.21 -1.27
CA ASN A 116 -6.97 2.89 -2.50
C ASN A 116 -6.94 4.42 -2.33
N ILE A 117 -6.03 5.07 -3.05
CA ILE A 117 -5.83 6.52 -2.95
C ILE A 117 -7.09 7.32 -3.30
N THR A 118 -7.90 6.89 -4.25
CA THR A 118 -9.10 7.62 -4.66
C THR A 118 -10.32 7.26 -3.81
N ALA A 119 -10.42 6.03 -3.32
CA ALA A 119 -11.59 5.55 -2.60
C ALA A 119 -11.52 5.72 -1.07
N ASP A 120 -10.36 5.58 -0.43
CA ASP A 120 -10.25 5.57 1.04
C ASP A 120 -10.23 6.98 1.67
N ASP A 121 -11.30 7.35 2.37
CA ASP A 121 -11.53 8.71 2.92
C ASP A 121 -10.69 9.09 4.13
N HIS A 122 -10.06 8.12 4.78
CA HIS A 122 -9.13 8.40 5.87
C HIS A 122 -7.77 8.88 5.36
N ILE A 123 -7.44 8.68 4.08
CA ILE A 123 -6.17 9.13 3.49
C ILE A 123 -6.33 10.57 3.01
N LEU A 124 -5.54 11.49 3.57
CA LEU A 124 -5.46 12.88 3.15
C LEU A 124 -4.16 13.13 2.37
N ILE A 125 -4.20 14.05 1.42
CA ILE A 125 -3.07 14.34 0.54
C ILE A 125 -2.62 15.78 0.77
N LEU A 126 -1.40 15.91 1.27
CA LEU A 126 -0.76 17.18 1.49
C LEU A 126 -0.25 17.76 0.16
N THR A 127 -0.79 18.91 -0.21
CA THR A 127 -0.44 19.66 -1.42
C THR A 127 0.41 20.88 -1.07
N ILE A 128 1.32 21.25 -1.99
CA ILE A 128 2.21 22.40 -1.79
C ILE A 128 2.00 23.36 -2.97
N GLY A 129 1.17 24.37 -2.74
CA GLY A 129 0.93 25.44 -3.71
C GLY A 129 0.33 24.99 -5.04
N PRO A 130 0.47 25.81 -6.09
CA PRO A 130 -0.15 25.55 -7.38
C PRO A 130 0.50 24.37 -8.11
N VAL A 131 -0.24 23.78 -9.05
CA VAL A 131 0.22 22.70 -9.91
C VAL A 131 1.40 23.17 -10.76
N LYS A 132 2.56 22.54 -10.61
CA LYS A 132 3.77 22.81 -11.42
C LYS A 132 4.04 21.70 -12.44
N TYR A 133 3.63 20.48 -12.14
CA TYR A 133 3.90 19.30 -12.96
C TYR A 133 2.64 18.56 -13.35
N ARG A 134 2.65 17.93 -14.54
CA ARG A 134 1.53 17.13 -15.05
C ARG A 134 1.11 15.99 -14.12
N TRP A 135 2.02 15.43 -13.34
CA TRP A 135 1.69 14.36 -12.39
C TRP A 135 0.85 14.86 -11.21
N GLN A 136 1.08 16.11 -10.75
CA GLN A 136 0.26 16.75 -9.71
C GLN A 136 -1.15 16.97 -10.21
N GLU A 137 -1.29 17.49 -11.44
CA GLU A 137 -2.59 17.67 -12.07
C GLU A 137 -3.36 16.35 -12.15
N LYS A 138 -2.70 15.26 -12.58
CA LYS A 138 -3.31 13.93 -12.68
C LYS A 138 -3.88 13.44 -11.35
N ILE A 139 -3.11 13.54 -10.26
CA ILE A 139 -3.59 13.07 -8.96
C ILE A 139 -4.69 13.96 -8.40
N ARG A 140 -4.56 15.30 -8.49
CA ARG A 140 -5.61 16.22 -8.03
C ARG A 140 -6.92 15.99 -8.80
N GLN A 141 -6.85 15.89 -10.13
CA GLN A 141 -8.02 15.60 -10.96
C GLN A 141 -8.64 14.23 -10.64
N ALA A 142 -7.83 13.20 -10.36
CA ALA A 142 -8.35 11.91 -9.95
C ALA A 142 -9.16 12.01 -8.66
N ILE A 143 -8.71 12.80 -7.68
CA ILE A 143 -9.42 13.03 -6.43
C ILE A 143 -10.68 13.89 -6.62
N TYR A 144 -10.61 14.96 -7.43
CA TYR A 144 -11.77 15.79 -7.73
C TYR A 144 -12.86 15.05 -8.51
N LYS A 145 -12.49 14.12 -9.40
CA LYS A 145 -13.44 13.28 -10.14
C LYS A 145 -14.27 12.38 -9.24
N GLU A 146 -13.74 11.99 -8.10
CA GLU A 146 -14.44 11.22 -7.07
C GLU A 146 -15.18 12.13 -6.07
N GLU A 147 -15.33 13.43 -6.37
CA GLU A 147 -15.96 14.44 -5.50
C GLU A 147 -15.28 14.57 -4.12
N LYS A 148 -14.00 14.17 -4.05
CA LYS A 148 -13.22 14.05 -2.82
C LYS A 148 -12.19 15.16 -2.63
N GLY A 149 -12.45 16.33 -3.22
CA GLY A 149 -11.54 17.49 -3.20
C GLY A 149 -11.14 17.94 -1.80
N HIS A 150 -12.00 17.76 -0.80
CA HIS A 150 -11.73 18.05 0.62
C HIS A 150 -10.57 17.24 1.22
N ARG A 151 -10.14 16.16 0.55
CA ARG A 151 -8.99 15.34 0.97
C ARG A 151 -7.65 15.95 0.56
N LEU A 152 -7.65 16.98 -0.28
CA LEU A 152 -6.47 17.75 -0.63
C LEU A 152 -6.32 18.89 0.39
N ILE A 153 -5.32 18.80 1.25
CA ILE A 153 -5.03 19.81 2.26
C ILE A 153 -3.84 20.66 1.82
N ASP A 154 -3.89 21.98 1.97
CA ASP A 154 -2.75 22.84 1.67
C ASP A 154 -1.77 22.81 2.86
N PHE A 155 -0.48 22.75 2.56
CA PHE A 155 0.55 22.81 3.58
C PHE A 155 0.56 24.11 4.38
N ASN A 156 0.11 25.22 3.79
CA ASN A 156 0.02 26.48 4.50
C ASN A 156 -1.09 26.46 5.55
N ASP A 157 -2.20 25.77 5.29
CA ASP A 157 -3.30 25.60 6.26
C ASP A 157 -2.84 24.87 7.52
N LEU A 158 -1.86 23.96 7.40
CA LEU A 158 -1.26 23.27 8.54
C LEU A 158 -0.30 24.15 9.35
N LYS A 159 0.35 25.14 8.73
CA LYS A 159 1.28 26.04 9.45
C LYS A 159 0.56 27.03 10.35
N GLU A 160 -0.65 27.42 9.98
CA GLU A 160 -1.44 28.37 10.77
C GLU A 160 -1.95 27.75 12.08
N LEU A 161 -1.99 26.40 12.18
CA LEU A 161 -2.34 25.69 13.42
C LEU A 161 -1.26 25.76 14.51
N ASP A 162 0.00 26.00 14.16
CA ASP A 162 1.13 26.05 15.11
C ASP A 162 1.37 27.48 15.66
N SER A 163 0.56 28.45 15.20
CA SER A 163 0.71 29.88 15.53
C SER A 163 -0.36 30.39 16.52
N GLY A 164 -1.15 29.49 17.11
CA GLY A 164 -2.24 29.79 18.06
C GLY A 164 -1.89 29.50 19.51
#